data_AF-A0A3N4LPX1-F1
#
_entry.id   AF-A0A3N4LPX1-F1
#
_cell.length_a   1.000
_cell.length_b   1.000
_cell.length_c   1.000
_cell.angle_alpha   90.00
_cell.angle_beta   90.00
_cell.angle_gamma   90.00
#
_symmetry.space_group_name_H-M   'P 1'
#
loop_
_entity.id
_entity.type
_entity.pdbx_description
1 polymer ?
#
loop_
_entity_poly.entity_id
_entity_poly.type
_entity_poly.pdbx_seq_one_letter_code
_entity_poly.pdbx_strand_id
1 'polypeptide(L)'
;MSSNDNAAAVSDERTVRKAAERVGFFDEGIPGQLYTQWRKQVHRGIQNFNCHGPEEAGSNKWESFCEWAAGQPTMAPRGQLAYQDEAIRKHIRILCDDVAKKARDSRQAMWVAIHQARAAHRASHDGEPAVIEPPKWPLPDVEELGQPSAGPSYMPRTAKGKGSAGVKKATIESNAERERVNARKRD
;
A
#
# COMPACT_ATOMS: atom_id res chain seq x y z
N MET A 1 -22.15 -27.27 -11.11
CA MET A 1 -22.35 -26.11 -10.22
C MET A 1 -21.68 -24.82 -10.73
N SER A 2 -21.35 -24.68 -12.03
CA SER A 2 -20.52 -23.57 -12.55
C SER A 2 -21.24 -22.29 -13.00
N SER A 3 -22.57 -22.21 -12.92
CA SER A 3 -23.31 -21.08 -13.51
C SER A 3 -23.44 -19.85 -12.60
N ASN A 4 -23.38 -20.04 -11.27
CA ASN A 4 -23.56 -18.95 -10.31
C ASN A 4 -22.27 -18.14 -10.08
N ASP A 5 -21.10 -18.78 -10.12
CA ASP A 5 -19.82 -18.11 -9.88
C ASP A 5 -19.48 -17.10 -10.98
N ASN A 6 -19.83 -17.43 -12.23
CA ASN A 6 -19.66 -16.51 -13.37
C ASN A 6 -20.61 -15.30 -13.27
N ALA A 7 -21.87 -15.51 -12.88
CA ALA A 7 -22.83 -14.42 -12.73
C ALA A 7 -22.42 -13.46 -11.60
N ALA A 8 -21.91 -14.00 -10.48
CA ALA A 8 -21.40 -13.21 -9.36
C ALA A 8 -20.13 -12.43 -9.76
N ALA A 9 -19.18 -13.06 -10.45
CA ALA A 9 -17.96 -12.40 -10.92
C ALA A 9 -18.26 -11.26 -11.90
N VAL A 10 -19.16 -11.47 -12.86
CA VAL A 10 -19.58 -10.44 -13.84
C VAL A 10 -20.31 -9.27 -13.15
N SER A 11 -21.10 -9.55 -12.10
CA SER A 11 -21.76 -8.52 -11.30
C SER A 11 -20.75 -7.69 -10.48
N ASP A 12 -19.74 -8.36 -9.91
CA ASP A 12 -18.65 -7.74 -9.15
C ASP A 12 -17.83 -6.81 -10.05
N GLU A 13 -17.41 -7.29 -11.23
CA GLU A 13 -16.67 -6.48 -12.20
C GLU A 13 -17.44 -5.24 -12.69
N ARG A 14 -18.74 -5.36 -12.93
CA ARG A 14 -19.59 -4.21 -13.27
C ARG A 14 -19.66 -3.20 -12.13
N THR A 15 -19.72 -3.67 -10.89
CA THR A 15 -19.75 -2.80 -9.70
C THR A 15 -18.44 -2.06 -9.52
N VAL A 16 -17.31 -2.76 -9.65
CA VAL A 16 -15.96 -2.19 -9.59
C VAL A 16 -15.75 -1.16 -10.70
N ARG A 17 -16.19 -1.46 -11.93
CA ARG A 17 -16.10 -0.53 -13.05
C ARG A 17 -16.91 0.74 -12.81
N LYS A 18 -18.17 0.62 -12.35
CA LYS A 18 -19.00 1.76 -11.99
C LYS A 18 -18.37 2.60 -10.87
N ALA A 19 -17.74 1.97 -9.89
CA ALA A 19 -17.03 2.69 -8.84
C ALA A 19 -15.85 3.49 -9.40
N ALA A 20 -15.07 2.90 -10.32
CA ALA A 20 -13.97 3.59 -10.99
C ALA A 20 -14.45 4.77 -11.85
N GLU A 21 -15.60 4.63 -12.53
CA GLU A 21 -16.25 5.74 -13.26
C GLU A 21 -16.67 6.87 -12.31
N ARG A 22 -17.27 6.52 -11.16
CA ARG A 22 -17.75 7.51 -10.18
C ARG A 22 -16.64 8.34 -9.56
N VAL A 23 -15.48 7.73 -9.29
CA VAL A 23 -14.30 8.45 -8.78
C VAL A 23 -13.49 9.16 -9.86
N GLY A 24 -13.89 9.05 -11.13
CA GLY A 24 -13.36 9.83 -12.24
C GLY A 24 -12.17 9.23 -12.99
N PHE A 25 -11.91 7.92 -12.88
CA PHE A 25 -10.82 7.29 -13.63
C PHE A 25 -11.04 7.28 -15.15
N PHE A 26 -12.28 7.47 -15.58
CA PHE A 26 -12.68 7.48 -16.99
C PHE A 26 -13.32 8.82 -17.39
N ASP A 27 -13.09 9.88 -16.62
CA ASP A 27 -13.47 11.24 -17.02
C ASP A 27 -12.64 11.68 -18.24
N GLU A 28 -13.18 12.62 -19.02
CA GLU A 28 -12.51 13.16 -20.20
C GLU A 28 -11.16 13.79 -19.85
N GLY A 29 -10.13 13.52 -20.66
CA GLY A 29 -8.77 14.02 -20.43
C GLY A 29 -7.97 13.24 -19.38
N ILE A 30 -8.56 12.26 -18.70
CA ILE A 30 -7.85 11.39 -17.75
C ILE A 30 -7.25 10.18 -18.49
N PRO A 31 -5.92 9.96 -18.41
CA PRO A 31 -5.31 8.79 -19.03
C PRO A 31 -5.84 7.49 -18.40
N GLY A 32 -6.46 6.62 -19.22
CA GLY A 32 -7.02 5.35 -18.74
C GLY A 32 -6.01 4.41 -18.06
N GLN A 33 -4.70 4.62 -18.28
CA GLN A 33 -3.63 3.88 -17.62
C GLN A 33 -3.56 4.15 -16.11
N LEU A 34 -4.00 5.32 -15.65
CA LEU A 34 -3.96 5.71 -14.23
C LEU A 34 -4.71 4.71 -13.34
N TYR A 35 -5.85 4.19 -13.81
CA TYR A 35 -6.59 3.18 -13.07
C TYR A 35 -5.76 1.91 -12.83
N THR A 36 -5.04 1.45 -13.86
CA THR A 36 -4.21 0.24 -13.75
C THR A 36 -3.00 0.50 -12.86
N GLN A 37 -2.38 1.68 -12.95
CA GLN A 37 -1.26 2.07 -12.09
C GLN A 37 -1.70 2.19 -10.62
N TRP A 38 -2.84 2.82 -10.37
CA TRP A 38 -3.43 2.94 -9.04
C TRP A 38 -3.72 1.58 -8.43
N ARG A 39 -4.35 0.65 -9.17
CA ARG A 39 -4.58 -0.72 -8.67
C ARG A 39 -3.28 -1.43 -8.30
N LYS A 40 -2.21 -1.28 -9.09
CA LYS A 40 -0.90 -1.85 -8.78
C LYS A 40 -0.30 -1.25 -7.51
N GLN A 41 -0.42 0.07 -7.32
CA GLN A 41 0.06 0.77 -6.14
C GLN A 41 -0.70 0.36 -4.88
N VAL A 42 -2.03 0.29 -4.96
CA VAL A 42 -2.89 -0.21 -3.88
C VAL A 42 -2.57 -1.65 -3.53
N HIS A 43 -2.41 -2.53 -4.52
CA HIS A 43 -2.03 -3.93 -4.29
C HIS A 43 -0.70 -4.06 -3.54
N ARG A 44 0.32 -3.28 -3.94
CA ARG A 44 1.60 -3.23 -3.21
C ARG A 44 1.41 -2.68 -1.79
N GLY A 45 0.58 -1.65 -1.63
CA GLY A 45 0.22 -1.10 -0.31
C GLY A 45 -0.38 -2.16 0.61
N ILE A 46 -1.33 -2.95 0.11
CA ILE A 46 -1.97 -4.05 0.85
C ILE A 46 -0.93 -5.05 1.36
N GLN A 47 0.01 -5.44 0.50
CA GLN A 47 1.10 -6.36 0.87
C GLN A 47 2.05 -5.73 1.90
N ASN A 48 2.49 -4.50 1.68
CA ASN A 48 3.46 -3.82 2.53
C ASN A 48 2.90 -3.50 3.92
N PHE A 49 1.63 -3.11 4.02
CA PHE A 49 0.98 -2.76 5.28
C PHE A 49 0.27 -3.95 5.94
N ASN A 50 0.32 -5.14 5.32
CA ASN A 50 -0.44 -6.33 5.71
C ASN A 50 -1.91 -5.96 6.01
N CYS A 51 -2.57 -5.38 5.00
CA CYS A 51 -3.88 -4.74 5.13
C CYS A 51 -4.87 -5.36 4.14
N HIS A 52 -5.28 -6.60 4.41
CA HIS A 52 -6.06 -7.43 3.50
C HIS A 52 -7.58 -7.29 3.71
N GLY A 53 -8.06 -6.04 3.71
CA GLY A 53 -9.47 -5.72 3.91
C GLY A 53 -9.86 -5.51 5.38
N PRO A 54 -11.12 -5.10 5.62
CA PRO A 54 -11.59 -4.70 6.96
C PRO A 54 -11.65 -5.85 7.96
N GLU A 55 -11.86 -7.08 7.49
CA GLU A 55 -11.95 -8.28 8.33
C GLU A 55 -10.59 -8.67 8.93
N GLU A 56 -9.50 -8.56 8.16
CA GLU A 56 -8.15 -8.89 8.62
C GLU A 56 -7.45 -7.70 9.31
N ALA A 57 -7.66 -6.49 8.79
CA ALA A 57 -6.99 -5.29 9.30
C ALA A 57 -7.73 -4.59 10.45
N GLY A 58 -9.03 -4.85 10.60
CA GLY A 58 -9.94 -4.05 11.40
C GLY A 58 -10.40 -2.77 10.67
N SER A 59 -11.63 -2.32 10.98
CA SER A 59 -12.28 -1.20 10.29
C SER A 59 -11.44 0.09 10.26
N ASN A 60 -10.83 0.46 11.40
CA ASN A 60 -10.09 1.72 11.50
C ASN A 60 -8.82 1.71 10.63
N LYS A 61 -8.05 0.61 10.68
CA LYS A 61 -6.84 0.46 9.85
C LYS A 61 -7.20 0.40 8.37
N TRP A 62 -8.31 -0.26 8.03
CA TRP A 62 -8.80 -0.32 6.66
C TRP A 62 -9.25 1.04 6.13
N GLU A 63 -9.92 1.84 6.96
CA GLU A 63 -10.34 3.19 6.60
C GLU A 63 -9.12 4.11 6.37
N SER A 64 -8.13 4.09 7.27
CA SER A 64 -6.88 4.82 7.07
C SER A 64 -6.13 4.36 5.81
N PHE A 65 -6.20 3.07 5.48
CA PHE A 65 -5.64 2.57 4.23
C PHE A 65 -6.39 3.09 2.99
N CYS A 66 -7.73 3.15 3.04
CA CYS A 66 -8.53 3.72 1.95
C CYS A 66 -8.25 5.20 1.74
N GLU A 67 -8.01 5.95 2.82
CA GLU A 67 -7.58 7.35 2.75
C GLU A 67 -6.20 7.49 2.12
N TRP A 68 -5.24 6.66 2.55
CA TRP A 68 -3.93 6.60 1.89
C TRP A 68 -4.05 6.27 0.40
N ALA A 69 -4.90 5.31 0.03
CA ALA A 69 -5.13 4.92 -1.35
C ALA A 69 -5.73 6.06 -2.19
N ALA A 70 -6.65 6.85 -1.61
CA ALA A 70 -7.19 8.04 -2.24
C ALA A 70 -6.11 9.12 -2.44
N GLY A 71 -5.17 9.26 -1.50
CA GLY A 71 -4.07 10.22 -1.59
C GLY A 71 -2.96 9.87 -2.59
N GLN A 72 -3.01 8.72 -3.27
CA GLN A 72 -1.96 8.33 -4.21
C GLN A 72 -1.97 9.22 -5.46
N PRO A 73 -0.80 9.60 -6.02
CA PRO A 73 -0.72 10.49 -7.19
C PRO A 73 -1.35 9.89 -8.45
N THR A 74 -1.52 8.56 -8.50
CA THR A 74 -2.18 7.88 -9.62
C THR A 74 -3.70 7.79 -9.46
N MET A 75 -4.25 8.28 -8.34
CA MET A 75 -5.69 8.35 -8.13
C MET A 75 -6.33 9.38 -9.08
N ALA A 76 -7.55 9.11 -9.54
CA ALA A 76 -8.27 10.07 -10.36
C ALA A 76 -8.50 11.39 -9.61
N PRO A 77 -8.39 12.56 -10.29
CA PRO A 77 -8.52 13.86 -9.63
C PRO A 77 -9.81 14.04 -8.86
N ARG A 78 -10.96 13.59 -9.40
CA ARG A 78 -12.25 13.65 -8.69
C ARG A 78 -12.19 12.87 -7.38
N GLY A 79 -11.67 11.65 -7.41
CA GLY A 79 -11.51 10.82 -6.22
C GLY A 79 -10.57 11.41 -5.16
N GLN A 80 -9.53 12.15 -5.58
CA GLN A 80 -8.62 12.86 -4.67
C GLN A 80 -9.29 14.10 -4.06
N LEU A 81 -9.79 14.99 -4.91
CA LEU A 81 -10.29 16.30 -4.52
C LEU A 81 -11.60 16.24 -3.74
N ALA A 82 -12.46 15.28 -4.09
CA ALA A 82 -13.74 15.07 -3.43
C ALA A 82 -13.70 13.92 -2.43
N TYR A 83 -12.53 13.53 -1.91
CA TYR A 83 -12.43 12.43 -0.93
C TYR A 83 -13.27 12.67 0.33
N GLN A 84 -13.55 13.92 0.71
CA GLN A 84 -14.40 14.19 1.88
C GLN A 84 -15.88 13.87 1.64
N ASP A 85 -16.31 13.77 0.37
CA ASP A 85 -17.65 13.32 0.01
C ASP A 85 -17.82 11.83 0.33
N GLU A 86 -18.79 11.51 1.19
CA GLU A 86 -19.14 10.14 1.59
C GLU A 86 -19.42 9.23 0.38
N ALA A 87 -20.06 9.77 -0.67
CA ALA A 87 -20.32 9.00 -1.88
C ALA A 87 -19.01 8.62 -2.58
N ILE A 88 -18.02 9.52 -2.64
CA ILE A 88 -16.71 9.24 -3.23
C ILE A 88 -15.93 8.25 -2.37
N ARG A 89 -15.91 8.42 -1.04
CA ARG A 89 -15.27 7.45 -0.12
C ARG A 89 -15.82 6.05 -0.30
N LYS A 90 -17.14 5.92 -0.41
CA LYS A 90 -17.80 4.63 -0.65
C LYS A 90 -17.29 3.96 -1.93
N HIS A 91 -17.17 4.70 -3.03
CA HIS A 91 -16.67 4.12 -4.28
C HIS A 91 -15.17 3.77 -4.21
N ILE A 92 -14.35 4.58 -3.55
CA ILE A 92 -12.94 4.27 -3.32
C ILE A 92 -12.79 3.00 -2.47
N ARG A 93 -13.61 2.87 -1.42
CA ARG A 93 -13.64 1.67 -0.58
C ARG A 93 -13.98 0.42 -1.38
N ILE A 94 -14.98 0.46 -2.26
CA ILE A 94 -15.30 -0.66 -3.18
C ILE A 94 -14.08 -1.04 -4.03
N LEU A 95 -13.34 -0.06 -4.54
CA LEU A 95 -12.14 -0.32 -5.33
C LEU A 95 -11.02 -0.94 -4.48
N CYS A 96 -10.79 -0.45 -3.27
CA CYS A 96 -9.83 -1.04 -2.35
C CYS A 96 -10.21 -2.47 -1.95
N ASP A 97 -11.50 -2.72 -1.69
CA ASP A 97 -12.02 -4.04 -1.32
C ASP A 97 -11.81 -5.06 -2.46
N ASP A 98 -12.03 -4.67 -3.73
CA ASP A 98 -11.72 -5.52 -4.91
C ASP A 98 -10.24 -5.89 -4.95
N VAL A 99 -9.35 -4.92 -4.77
CA VAL A 99 -7.91 -5.15 -4.81
C VAL A 99 -7.47 -6.03 -3.63
N ALA A 100 -8.04 -5.84 -2.45
CA ALA A 100 -7.79 -6.68 -1.28
C ALA A 100 -8.25 -8.12 -1.48
N LYS A 101 -9.46 -8.32 -2.01
CA LYS A 101 -9.99 -9.63 -2.37
C LYS A 101 -9.04 -10.37 -3.31
N LYS A 102 -8.65 -9.73 -4.42
CA LYS A 102 -7.70 -10.31 -5.39
C LYS A 102 -6.32 -10.59 -4.79
N ALA A 103 -5.82 -9.73 -3.90
CA ALA A 103 -4.57 -9.96 -3.18
C ALA A 103 -4.67 -11.16 -2.24
N ARG A 104 -5.80 -11.35 -1.55
CA ARG A 104 -6.06 -12.52 -0.70
C ARG A 104 -6.12 -13.80 -1.53
N ASP A 105 -6.87 -13.79 -2.63
CA ASP A 105 -6.99 -14.96 -3.52
C ASP A 105 -5.63 -15.37 -4.09
N SER A 106 -4.82 -14.39 -4.52
CA SER A 106 -3.45 -14.63 -4.98
C SER A 106 -2.55 -15.21 -3.88
N ARG A 107 -2.64 -14.67 -2.65
CA ARG A 107 -1.91 -15.19 -1.48
C ARG A 107 -2.31 -16.64 -1.18
N GLN A 108 -3.60 -16.94 -1.21
CA GLN A 108 -4.12 -18.29 -0.96
C GLN A 108 -3.67 -19.27 -2.04
N ALA A 109 -3.76 -18.90 -3.32
CA ALA A 109 -3.31 -19.74 -4.43
C ALA A 109 -1.81 -20.06 -4.33
N MET A 110 -0.99 -19.07 -3.99
CA MET A 110 0.44 -19.26 -3.75
C MET A 110 0.71 -20.24 -2.60
N TRP A 111 -0.01 -20.07 -1.48
CA TRP A 111 0.12 -20.96 -0.33
C TRP A 111 -0.22 -22.41 -0.67
N VAL A 112 -1.29 -22.64 -1.45
CA VAL A 112 -1.68 -23.96 -1.96
C VAL A 112 -0.59 -24.55 -2.85
N ALA A 113 -0.06 -23.77 -3.81
CA ALA A 113 1.00 -24.22 -4.70
C ALA A 113 2.27 -24.63 -3.95
N ILE A 114 2.67 -23.85 -2.93
CA ILE A 114 3.83 -24.16 -2.08
C ILE A 114 3.62 -25.47 -1.32
N HIS A 115 2.41 -25.69 -0.76
CA HIS A 115 2.11 -26.92 -0.03
C HIS A 115 2.10 -28.14 -0.95
N GLN A 116 1.53 -28.02 -2.15
CA GLN A 116 1.56 -29.08 -3.16
C GLN A 116 2.98 -29.43 -3.60
N ALA A 117 3.82 -28.42 -3.87
CA ALA A 117 5.22 -28.63 -4.22
C ALA A 117 5.99 -29.36 -3.11
N ARG A 118 5.77 -28.95 -1.85
CA ARG A 118 6.38 -29.62 -0.67
C ARG A 118 5.91 -31.06 -0.51
N ALA A 119 4.63 -31.35 -0.75
CA ALA A 119 4.09 -32.70 -0.67
C ALA A 119 4.65 -33.59 -1.78
N ALA A 120 4.71 -33.10 -3.02
CA ALA A 120 5.28 -33.81 -4.16
C ALA A 120 6.76 -34.16 -3.93
N HIS A 121 7.54 -33.21 -3.40
CA HIS A 121 8.94 -33.43 -3.03
C HIS A 121 9.09 -34.53 -1.97
N ARG A 122 8.22 -34.59 -0.96
CA ARG A 122 8.27 -35.68 0.04
C ARG A 122 7.94 -37.03 -0.58
N ALA A 123 6.88 -37.11 -1.36
CA ALA A 123 6.46 -38.35 -2.04
C ALA A 123 7.53 -38.91 -2.99
N SER A 124 8.33 -38.04 -3.63
CA SER A 124 9.44 -38.47 -4.48
C SER A 124 10.69 -38.92 -3.72
N HIS A 125 10.74 -38.72 -2.40
CA HIS A 125 11.89 -39.02 -1.55
C HIS A 125 11.57 -40.01 -0.41
N ASP A 126 10.46 -40.75 -0.51
CA ASP A 126 10.01 -41.79 0.45
C ASP A 126 10.91 -43.05 0.45
N GLY A 127 12.17 -42.89 0.88
CA GLY A 127 13.12 -43.98 1.06
C GLY A 127 14.41 -43.60 1.78
N GLU A 128 14.79 -42.32 1.79
CA GLU A 128 15.92 -41.83 2.55
C GLU A 128 15.42 -40.73 3.49
N PRO A 129 15.79 -40.73 4.79
CA PRO A 129 15.62 -39.54 5.59
C PRO A 129 16.44 -38.46 4.90
N ALA A 130 15.78 -37.61 4.12
CA ALA A 130 16.43 -36.45 3.55
C ALA A 130 16.87 -35.60 4.75
N VAL A 131 18.10 -35.84 5.21
CA VAL A 131 18.93 -34.83 5.82
C VAL A 131 19.09 -33.80 4.72
N ILE A 132 18.05 -32.97 4.57
CA ILE A 132 18.17 -31.69 3.91
C ILE A 132 19.07 -30.95 4.87
N GLU A 133 20.39 -31.14 4.75
CA GLU A 133 21.30 -30.11 5.19
C GLU A 133 20.73 -28.83 4.56
N PRO A 134 20.36 -27.84 5.39
CA PRO A 134 20.04 -26.53 4.84
C PRO A 134 21.18 -26.22 3.87
N PRO A 135 20.91 -25.75 2.64
CA PRO A 135 22.00 -25.29 1.81
C PRO A 135 22.80 -24.36 2.70
N LYS A 136 24.06 -24.72 2.93
CA LYS A 136 25.01 -23.90 3.65
C LYS A 136 25.31 -22.78 2.70
N TRP A 137 24.32 -21.89 2.51
CA TRP A 137 24.56 -20.56 2.01
C TRP A 137 25.60 -20.05 2.99
N PRO A 138 26.84 -19.80 2.57
CA PRO A 138 27.67 -18.93 3.38
C PRO A 138 26.81 -17.67 3.49
N LEU A 139 26.25 -17.44 4.68
CA LEU A 139 25.91 -16.09 5.05
C LEU A 139 27.22 -15.35 4.78
N PRO A 140 27.24 -14.35 3.87
CA PRO A 140 28.46 -13.59 3.66
C PRO A 140 28.94 -13.19 5.05
N ASP A 141 30.24 -13.43 5.30
CA ASP A 141 30.82 -13.19 6.61
C ASP A 141 30.42 -11.78 7.06
N VAL A 142 30.22 -11.54 8.35
CA VAL A 142 29.88 -10.19 8.84
C VAL A 142 30.97 -9.18 8.43
N GLU A 143 32.15 -9.69 8.08
CA GLU A 143 33.29 -8.96 7.54
C GLU A 143 33.25 -8.76 6.00
N GLU A 144 32.59 -9.63 5.22
CA GLU A 144 32.27 -9.44 3.79
C GLU A 144 30.99 -8.62 3.57
N LEU A 145 30.06 -8.64 4.53
CA LEU A 145 29.03 -7.62 4.74
C LEU A 145 29.73 -6.36 5.28
N GLY A 146 30.66 -5.82 4.51
CA GLY A 146 31.53 -4.74 4.92
C GLY A 146 30.76 -3.72 5.74
N GLN A 147 31.33 -3.35 6.91
CA GLN A 147 30.83 -2.27 7.77
C GLN A 147 30.13 -1.24 6.89
N PRO A 148 28.85 -0.91 7.14
CA PRO A 148 27.98 -0.20 6.20
C PRO A 148 28.82 0.83 5.48
N SER A 149 29.25 0.47 4.27
CA SER A 149 30.17 1.33 3.55
C SER A 149 29.41 2.62 3.44
N ALA A 150 30.05 3.72 3.81
CA ALA A 150 29.53 5.06 3.60
C ALA A 150 29.47 5.36 2.09
N GLY A 151 28.98 4.41 1.28
CA GLY A 151 28.40 4.64 -0.01
C GLY A 151 27.30 5.68 0.11
N PRO A 152 27.02 6.39 -0.99
CA PRO A 152 26.16 7.57 -0.95
C PRO A 152 24.81 7.21 -0.34
N SER A 153 24.53 7.80 0.82
CA SER A 153 23.23 7.77 1.45
C SER A 153 22.18 8.16 0.39
N TYR A 154 21.27 7.25 0.04
CA TYR A 154 20.13 7.55 -0.83
C TYR A 154 19.15 8.56 -0.17
N MET A 155 19.39 8.89 1.11
CA MET A 155 18.78 10.06 1.75
C MET A 155 19.68 11.29 1.57
N PRO A 156 19.14 12.42 1.04
CA PRO A 156 19.86 13.68 1.04
C PRO A 156 20.21 14.07 2.47
N ARG A 157 21.47 13.91 2.86
CA ARG A 157 21.99 14.50 4.09
C ARG A 157 22.06 16.00 3.87
N THR A 158 21.18 16.75 4.53
CA THR A 158 21.32 18.19 4.63
C THR A 158 22.60 18.48 5.40
N ALA A 159 23.59 19.04 4.71
CA ALA A 159 24.85 19.46 5.32
C ALA A 159 24.58 20.57 6.34
N LYS A 160 24.93 20.31 7.61
CA LYS A 160 25.10 21.40 8.59
C LYS A 160 26.43 22.08 8.30
N GLY A 161 26.39 23.34 7.86
CA GLY A 161 27.55 24.23 7.94
C GLY A 161 27.65 25.35 6.93
N LYS A 162 26.75 26.34 6.96
CA LYS A 162 27.03 27.79 6.92
C LYS A 162 25.70 28.53 6.80
N GLY A 163 25.51 29.53 7.67
CA GLY A 163 24.21 30.15 7.92
C GLY A 163 23.61 30.88 6.73
N SER A 164 22.28 30.89 6.69
CA SER A 164 21.53 32.03 6.18
C SER A 164 20.56 32.46 7.28
N ALA A 165 20.69 33.71 7.69
CA ALA A 165 20.03 34.35 8.83
C ALA A 165 18.48 34.44 8.72
N GLY A 166 17.86 33.85 7.69
CA GLY A 166 16.42 33.92 7.49
C GLY A 166 15.59 32.98 8.39
N VAL A 167 16.12 31.79 8.74
CA VAL A 167 15.32 30.77 9.44
C VAL A 167 15.10 31.09 10.92
N LYS A 168 16.03 31.79 11.58
CA LYS A 168 15.87 32.17 12.99
C LYS A 168 14.81 33.26 13.20
N LYS A 169 14.56 34.12 12.20
CA LYS A 169 13.52 35.16 12.28
C LYS A 169 12.11 34.55 12.20
N ALA A 170 11.91 33.57 11.31
CA ALA A 170 10.62 32.89 11.13
C ALA A 170 10.21 32.02 12.33
N THR A 171 11.17 31.39 13.03
CA THR A 171 10.85 30.58 14.22
C THR A 171 10.49 31.44 15.43
N ILE A 172 11.05 32.66 15.56
CA ILE A 172 10.72 33.59 16.63
C ILE A 172 9.33 34.23 16.38
N GLU A 173 9.02 34.63 15.15
CA GLU A 173 7.68 35.15 14.79
C GLU A 173 6.58 34.09 14.93
N SER A 174 6.83 32.84 14.55
CA SER A 174 5.84 31.76 14.68
C SER A 174 5.53 31.40 16.13
N ASN A 175 6.50 31.50 17.05
CA ASN A 175 6.26 31.23 18.46
C ASN A 175 5.55 32.42 19.15
N ALA A 176 5.90 33.66 18.79
CA ALA A 176 5.23 34.86 19.30
C ALA A 176 3.75 34.95 18.87
N GLU A 177 3.42 34.54 17.64
CA GLU A 177 2.03 34.52 17.17
C GLU A 177 1.21 33.41 17.86
N ARG A 178 1.83 32.26 18.13
CA ARG A 178 1.18 31.15 18.85
C ARG A 178 0.87 31.53 20.31
N GLU A 179 1.71 32.33 20.95
CA GLU A 179 1.44 32.85 22.29
C GLU A 179 0.34 33.92 22.31
N ARG A 180 0.27 34.81 21.32
CA ARG A 180 -0.83 35.80 21.20
C ARG A 180 -2.19 35.15 20.95
N VAL A 181 -2.25 34.12 20.11
CA VAL A 181 -3.49 33.39 19.83
C VAL A 181 -3.96 32.61 21.05
N ASN A 182 -3.04 32.09 21.86
CA ASN A 182 -3.40 31.40 23.10
C ASN A 182 -3.84 32.36 24.22
N ALA A 183 -3.30 33.58 24.28
CA ALA A 183 -3.76 34.61 25.22
C ALA A 183 -5.19 35.08 24.91
N ARG A 184 -5.56 35.23 23.62
CA ARG A 184 -6.91 35.63 23.18
C ARG A 184 -8.01 34.57 23.37
N LYS A 185 -7.65 33.34 23.75
CA LYS A 185 -8.59 32.24 24.01
C LYS A 185 -8.87 32.04 25.51
N ARG A 186 -8.30 32.87 26.38
CA ARG A 186 -8.43 32.75 27.84
C ARG A 186 -9.15 33.93 28.52
N ASP A 187 -9.67 34.87 27.73
CA ASP A 187 -10.69 35.85 28.16
C ASP A 187 -12.06 35.43 27.62
#